data_AF-A0A1D2M7B6-F1
#
_entry.id   AF-A0A1D2M7B6-F1
#
_cell.length_a   1.000
_cell.length_b   1.000
_cell.length_c   1.000
_cell.angle_alpha   90.00
_cell.angle_beta   90.00
_cell.angle_gamma   90.00
#
_symmetry.space_group_name_H-M   'P 1'
#
loop_
_entity.id
_entity.type
_entity.pdbx_description
1 polymer ?
#
loop_
_entity_poly.entity_id
_entity_poly.type
_entity_poly.pdbx_seq_one_letter_code
_entity_poly.pdbx_strand_id
1 'polypeptide(L)'
;MNPCTRFWKITGIILAIIIIALGLYSYIESDWRIANQHEDPCQQNVLNIYGRKDKWCPPISIEEYFVAINIICLLVSLISFWYTKCLEKPSYIMKKVDIFYHWLAALLLLIAGILFIASAITVLTMHLMIGRRELNMRTIEKVIAGALTIIQALVYCSIGFFLGRRE
;
A
#
# COMPACT_ATOMS: atom_id res chain seq x y z
N MET A 1 3.81 25.26 -13.39
CA MET A 1 2.91 24.10 -13.13
C MET A 1 1.50 24.63 -12.85
N ASN A 2 0.43 23.96 -13.35
CA ASN A 2 -0.96 24.34 -13.00
C ASN A 2 -1.16 24.19 -11.47
N PRO A 3 -1.75 25.17 -10.77
CA PRO A 3 -2.04 25.05 -9.33
C PRO A 3 -2.75 23.75 -8.94
N CYS A 4 -3.69 23.25 -9.76
CA CYS A 4 -4.38 21.97 -9.49
C CYS A 4 -3.41 20.78 -9.50
N THR A 5 -2.54 20.66 -10.50
CA THR A 5 -1.52 19.59 -10.55
C THR A 5 -0.56 19.68 -9.38
N ARG A 6 -0.16 20.90 -8.99
CA ARG A 6 0.72 21.14 -7.85
C ARG A 6 0.08 20.67 -6.54
N PHE A 7 -1.17 21.05 -6.33
CA PHE A 7 -1.94 20.66 -5.15
C PHE A 7 -1.98 19.13 -5.03
N TRP A 8 -2.39 18.43 -6.09
CA TRP A 8 -2.48 16.97 -6.05
C TRP A 8 -1.13 16.27 -5.86
N LYS A 9 -0.04 16.75 -6.49
CA LYS A 9 1.30 16.19 -6.24
C LYS A 9 1.74 16.35 -4.77
N ILE A 10 1.47 17.51 -4.16
CA ILE A 10 1.80 17.74 -2.73
C ILE A 10 0.95 16.84 -1.84
N THR A 11 -0.36 16.78 -2.07
CA THR A 11 -1.29 15.91 -1.32
C THR A 11 -0.87 14.45 -1.42
N GLY A 12 -0.51 13.98 -2.62
CA GLY A 12 -0.01 12.63 -2.84
C GLY A 12 1.29 12.34 -2.06
N ILE A 13 2.24 13.27 -2.01
CA ILE A 13 3.47 13.09 -1.22
C ILE A 13 3.15 12.98 0.28
N ILE A 14 2.32 13.88 0.82
CA ILE A 14 1.95 13.85 2.25
C ILE A 14 1.24 12.54 2.60
N LEU A 15 0.26 12.14 1.78
CA LEU A 15 -0.49 10.91 2.01
C LEU A 15 0.40 9.66 1.89
N ALA A 16 1.36 9.63 0.97
CA ALA A 16 2.35 8.55 0.89
C ALA A 16 3.19 8.43 2.17
N ILE A 17 3.65 9.54 2.74
CA ILE A 17 4.43 9.53 3.99
C ILE A 17 3.61 8.93 5.14
N ILE A 18 2.34 9.33 5.27
CA ILE A 18 1.43 8.80 6.30
C ILE A 18 1.22 7.29 6.10
N ILE A 19 0.96 6.85 4.87
CA ILE A 19 0.76 5.44 4.54
C ILE A 19 2.00 4.61 4.86
N ILE A 20 3.19 5.08 4.49
CA ILE A 20 4.46 4.38 4.78
C ILE A 20 4.68 4.29 6.30
N ALA A 21 4.43 5.37 7.05
CA ALA A 21 4.57 5.36 8.50
C ALA A 21 3.63 4.33 9.15
N LEU A 22 2.35 4.30 8.74
CA LEU A 22 1.38 3.30 9.22
C LEU A 22 1.75 1.88 8.79
N GLY A 23 2.17 1.70 7.54
CA GLY A 23 2.62 0.42 6.99
C GLY A 23 3.80 -0.15 7.77
N LEU A 24 4.86 0.66 7.96
CA LEU A 24 6.04 0.28 8.73
C LEU A 24 5.70 0.00 10.19
N TYR A 25 4.89 0.85 10.83
CA TYR A 25 4.45 0.63 12.20
C TYR A 25 3.71 -0.70 12.33
N SER A 26 2.74 -0.97 11.44
CA SER A 26 2.01 -2.23 11.44
C SER A 26 2.88 -3.44 11.13
N TYR A 27 3.89 -3.30 10.26
CA TYR A 27 4.83 -4.38 9.94
C TYR A 27 5.80 -4.71 11.09
N ILE A 28 6.29 -3.68 11.80
CA ILE A 28 7.26 -3.85 12.89
C ILE A 28 6.58 -4.37 14.16
N GLU A 29 5.42 -3.81 14.52
CA GLU A 29 4.72 -4.10 15.77
C GLU A 29 3.72 -5.26 15.66
N SER A 30 3.54 -5.85 14.48
CA SER A 30 2.65 -7.00 14.32
C SER A 30 3.37 -8.31 14.69
N ASP A 31 2.67 -9.13 15.49
CA ASP A 31 3.10 -10.49 15.83
C ASP A 31 3.09 -11.44 14.60
N TRP A 32 2.71 -10.96 13.42
CA TRP A 32 2.66 -11.74 12.18
C TRP A 32 4.01 -12.33 11.77
N ARG A 33 5.10 -11.62 12.09
CA ARG A 33 6.47 -12.11 11.91
C ARG A 33 6.76 -13.36 12.74
N ILE A 34 6.25 -13.39 13.97
CA ILE A 34 6.41 -14.53 14.88
C ILE A 34 5.55 -15.69 14.37
N ALA A 35 4.32 -15.42 13.93
CA ALA A 35 3.46 -16.45 13.36
C ALA A 35 4.09 -17.12 12.12
N ASN A 36 4.67 -16.34 11.20
CA ASN A 36 5.28 -16.85 9.97
C ASN A 36 6.60 -17.62 10.15
N GLN A 37 7.16 -17.66 11.36
CA GLN A 37 8.32 -18.52 11.67
C GLN A 37 7.94 -19.97 11.96
N HIS A 38 6.65 -20.27 12.13
CA HIS A 38 6.16 -21.61 12.42
C HIS A 38 5.78 -22.36 11.13
N GLU A 39 5.80 -23.70 11.17
CA GLU A 39 5.43 -24.54 10.02
C GLU A 39 3.96 -24.34 9.57
N ASP A 40 3.08 -23.93 10.49
CA ASP A 40 1.67 -23.63 10.24
C ASP A 40 1.32 -22.21 10.75
N PRO A 41 1.66 -21.15 9.99
CA PRO A 41 1.51 -19.75 10.43
C PRO A 41 0.07 -19.35 10.74
N CYS A 42 -0.88 -19.92 10.01
CA CYS A 42 -2.30 -19.66 10.17
C CYS A 42 -3.00 -20.69 11.06
N GLN A 43 -2.26 -21.62 11.66
CA GLN A 43 -2.80 -22.68 12.52
C GLN A 43 -3.92 -23.48 11.84
N GLN A 44 -3.80 -23.70 10.53
CA GLN A 44 -4.79 -24.40 9.70
C GLN A 44 -5.03 -25.83 10.19
N ASN A 45 -4.02 -26.50 10.75
CA ASN A 45 -4.17 -27.84 11.31
C ASN A 45 -5.06 -27.87 12.56
N VAL A 46 -4.97 -26.84 13.41
CA VAL A 46 -5.84 -26.69 14.60
C VAL A 46 -7.23 -26.23 14.18
N LEU A 47 -7.30 -25.28 13.25
CA LEU A 47 -8.55 -24.78 12.66
C LEU A 47 -9.32 -25.83 11.84
N ASN A 48 -8.63 -26.88 11.37
CA ASN A 48 -9.24 -28.04 10.72
C ASN A 48 -10.27 -28.73 11.63
N ILE A 49 -10.01 -28.77 12.94
CA ILE A 49 -10.94 -29.34 13.94
C ILE A 49 -12.25 -28.52 13.98
N TYR A 50 -12.20 -27.25 13.60
CA TYR A 50 -13.32 -26.31 13.57
C TYR A 50 -13.89 -26.06 12.16
N GLY A 51 -13.53 -26.89 11.17
CA GLY A 51 -14.07 -26.81 9.80
C GLY A 51 -13.62 -25.60 8.98
N ARG A 52 -12.48 -24.97 9.34
CA ARG A 52 -11.95 -23.76 8.65
C ARG A 52 -10.71 -24.04 7.78
N LYS A 53 -10.54 -25.29 7.31
CA LYS A 53 -9.31 -25.75 6.64
C LYS A 53 -9.00 -25.04 5.33
N ASP A 54 -10.01 -24.50 4.64
CA ASP A 54 -9.88 -23.95 3.29
C ASP A 54 -9.66 -22.43 3.25
N LYS A 55 -9.45 -21.79 4.41
CA LYS A 55 -9.20 -20.35 4.44
C LYS A 55 -7.78 -20.06 3.96
N TRP A 56 -7.68 -19.22 2.92
CA TRP A 56 -6.42 -18.69 2.41
C TRP A 56 -5.57 -18.12 3.54
N CYS A 57 -4.32 -18.58 3.67
CA CYS A 57 -3.36 -18.02 4.61
C CYS A 57 -2.53 -16.96 3.87
N PRO A 58 -2.63 -15.67 4.22
CA PRO A 58 -1.81 -14.66 3.57
C PRO A 58 -0.33 -14.91 3.85
N PRO A 59 0.57 -14.72 2.88
CA PRO A 59 2.00 -14.74 3.16
C PRO A 59 2.47 -13.40 3.74
N ILE A 60 3.51 -13.42 4.57
CA ILE A 60 4.16 -12.20 5.08
C ILE A 60 4.67 -11.26 3.97
N SER A 61 4.99 -11.81 2.80
CA SER A 61 5.41 -11.05 1.63
C SER A 61 4.38 -10.02 1.16
N ILE A 62 3.10 -10.13 1.54
CA ILE A 62 2.09 -9.10 1.25
C ILE A 62 2.40 -7.79 2.00
N GLU A 63 2.83 -7.87 3.26
CA GLU A 63 3.15 -6.67 4.04
C GLU A 63 4.43 -6.01 3.54
N GLU A 64 5.42 -6.82 3.20
CA GLU A 64 6.68 -6.36 2.60
C GLU A 64 6.43 -5.72 1.24
N TYR A 65 5.62 -6.36 0.39
CA TYR A 65 5.18 -5.81 -0.88
C TYR A 65 4.46 -4.47 -0.70
N PHE A 66 3.53 -4.38 0.26
CA PHE A 66 2.79 -3.16 0.57
C PHE A 66 3.72 -2.01 0.98
N VAL A 67 4.69 -2.26 1.85
CA VAL A 67 5.66 -1.23 2.27
C VAL A 67 6.57 -0.84 1.11
N ALA A 68 7.12 -1.82 0.40
CA ALA A 68 8.06 -1.59 -0.71
C ALA A 68 7.43 -0.76 -1.83
N ILE A 69 6.21 -1.11 -2.27
CA ILE A 69 5.55 -0.40 -3.36
C ILE A 69 5.21 1.04 -2.99
N ASN A 70 4.77 1.29 -1.74
CA ASN A 70 4.50 2.64 -1.26
C ASN A 70 5.77 3.50 -1.21
N ILE A 71 6.91 2.93 -0.78
CA ILE A 71 8.22 3.61 -0.81
C ILE A 71 8.63 3.95 -2.24
N ILE A 72 8.54 3.00 -3.18
CA ILE A 72 8.88 3.22 -4.59
C ILE A 72 8.01 4.34 -5.18
N CYS A 73 6.69 4.29 -4.93
CA CYS A 73 5.78 5.34 -5.39
C CYS A 73 6.09 6.71 -4.77
N LEU A 74 6.48 6.78 -3.50
CA LEU A 74 6.94 8.04 -2.89
C LEU A 74 8.18 8.58 -3.60
N LEU A 75 9.21 7.76 -3.79
CA LEU A 75 10.46 8.17 -4.43
C LEU A 75 10.22 8.72 -5.83
N VAL A 76 9.45 8.01 -6.66
CA VAL A 76 9.17 8.45 -8.02
C VAL A 76 8.27 9.70 -8.03
N SER A 77 7.35 9.85 -7.08
CA SER A 77 6.57 11.09 -6.93
C SER A 77 7.40 12.29 -6.51
N LEU A 78 8.41 12.12 -5.64
CA LEU A 78 9.36 13.17 -5.30
C LEU A 78 10.17 13.59 -6.53
N ILE A 79 10.67 12.61 -7.29
CA ILE A 79 11.40 12.84 -8.55
C ILE A 79 10.51 13.62 -9.56
N SER A 80 9.27 13.17 -9.75
CA SER A 80 8.29 13.84 -10.63
C SER A 80 8.00 15.28 -10.19
N PHE A 81 7.86 15.52 -8.89
CA PHE A 81 7.65 16.86 -8.34
C PHE A 81 8.85 17.78 -8.58
N TRP A 82 10.07 17.28 -8.35
CA TRP A 82 11.33 17.99 -8.59
C TRP A 82 11.49 18.37 -10.06
N TYR A 83 11.30 17.43 -10.98
CA TYR A 83 11.39 17.72 -12.41
C TYR A 83 10.41 18.80 -12.86
N THR A 84 9.18 18.76 -12.34
CA THR A 84 8.16 19.76 -12.68
C THR A 84 8.47 21.16 -12.13
N LYS A 85 9.35 21.24 -11.12
CA LYS A 85 9.83 22.50 -10.53
C LYS A 85 11.06 23.05 -11.25
N CYS A 86 12.00 22.19 -11.62
CA CYS A 86 13.28 22.60 -12.22
C CYS A 86 13.19 22.91 -13.72
N LEU A 87 12.24 22.30 -14.44
CA LEU A 87 12.09 22.49 -15.89
C LEU A 87 10.93 23.43 -16.21
N GLU A 88 11.24 24.58 -16.79
CA GLU A 88 10.25 25.59 -17.21
C GLU A 88 9.28 25.04 -18.28
N LYS A 89 9.81 24.23 -19.21
CA LYS A 89 9.04 23.52 -20.25
C LYS A 89 9.54 22.07 -20.37
N PRO A 90 8.89 21.09 -19.72
CA PRO A 90 9.26 19.70 -19.88
C PRO A 90 9.01 19.25 -21.32
N SER A 91 9.89 18.38 -21.85
CA SER A 91 9.74 17.81 -23.19
C SER A 91 8.47 16.96 -23.28
N TYR A 92 7.92 16.81 -24.49
CA TYR A 92 6.75 15.97 -24.75
C TYR A 92 6.94 14.53 -24.25
N ILE A 93 8.14 13.98 -24.44
CA ILE A 93 8.51 12.63 -23.98
C ILE A 93 8.44 12.56 -22.45
N MET A 94 9.04 13.52 -21.73
CA MET A 94 9.03 13.55 -20.27
C MET A 94 7.61 13.64 -19.70
N LYS A 95 6.74 14.44 -20.34
CA LYS A 95 5.33 14.55 -19.96
C LYS A 95 4.59 13.21 -20.13
N LYS A 96 4.82 12.47 -21.22
CA LYS A 96 4.23 11.14 -21.43
C LYS A 96 4.70 10.13 -20.39
N VAL A 97 5.99 10.13 -20.05
CA VAL A 97 6.55 9.26 -19.01
C VAL A 97 5.93 9.57 -17.65
N ASP A 98 5.77 10.86 -17.31
CA ASP A 98 5.12 11.28 -16.06
C ASP A 98 3.66 10.78 -15.99
N ILE A 99 2.90 10.93 -17.08
CA ILE A 99 1.52 10.43 -17.15
C ILE A 99 1.46 8.90 -17.00
N PHE A 100 2.30 8.17 -17.75
CA PHE A 100 2.34 6.71 -17.69
C PHE A 100 2.66 6.21 -16.28
N TYR A 101 3.65 6.82 -15.63
CA TYR A 101 3.99 6.51 -14.25
C TYR A 101 2.81 6.72 -13.30
N HIS A 102 2.05 7.82 -13.42
CA HIS A 102 0.93 8.06 -12.52
C HIS A 102 -0.18 7.01 -12.66
N TRP A 103 -0.45 6.55 -13.88
CA TRP A 103 -1.40 5.46 -14.11
C TRP A 103 -0.88 4.11 -13.58
N LEU A 104 0.40 3.81 -13.82
CA LEU A 104 1.02 2.58 -13.32
C LEU A 104 1.04 2.56 -11.79
N ALA A 105 1.44 3.66 -11.15
CA ALA A 105 1.43 3.80 -9.70
C ALA A 105 0.02 3.67 -9.13
N ALA A 106 -1.00 4.27 -9.76
CA ALA A 106 -2.38 4.11 -9.33
C ALA A 106 -2.82 2.64 -9.35
N LEU A 107 -2.50 1.89 -10.41
CA LEU A 107 -2.81 0.47 -10.50
C LEU A 107 -2.09 -0.35 -9.42
N LEU A 108 -0.78 -0.13 -9.23
CA LEU A 108 0.02 -0.86 -8.25
C LEU A 108 -0.44 -0.58 -6.82
N LEU A 109 -0.75 0.69 -6.49
CA LEU A 109 -1.28 1.09 -5.19
C LEU A 109 -2.68 0.52 -4.94
N LEU A 110 -3.53 0.47 -5.97
CA LEU A 110 -4.86 -0.15 -5.85
C LEU A 110 -4.76 -1.64 -5.51
N ILE A 111 -3.91 -2.38 -6.24
CA ILE A 111 -3.66 -3.80 -5.97
C ILE A 111 -3.08 -3.98 -4.56
N ALA A 112 -2.09 -3.18 -4.17
CA ALA A 112 -1.47 -3.24 -2.85
C ALA A 112 -2.48 -2.97 -1.72
N GLY A 113 -3.33 -1.95 -1.87
CA GLY A 113 -4.37 -1.62 -0.90
C GLY A 113 -5.38 -2.75 -0.73
N ILE A 114 -5.86 -3.33 -1.83
CA ILE A 114 -6.81 -4.46 -1.80
C ILE A 114 -6.19 -5.69 -1.14
N LEU A 115 -4.97 -6.07 -1.53
CA LEU A 115 -4.27 -7.22 -0.95
C LEU A 115 -4.01 -7.03 0.55
N PHE A 116 -3.65 -5.83 0.98
CA PHE A 116 -3.38 -5.54 2.39
C PHE A 116 -4.65 -5.59 3.25
N ILE A 117 -5.77 -5.06 2.75
CA ILE A 117 -7.08 -5.20 3.40
C ILE A 117 -7.52 -6.66 3.46
N ALA A 118 -7.43 -7.39 2.34
CA ALA A 118 -7.83 -8.80 2.28
C ALA A 118 -7.01 -9.66 3.25
N SER A 119 -5.69 -9.42 3.33
CA SER A 119 -4.81 -10.05 4.30
C SER A 119 -5.25 -9.75 5.73
N ALA A 120 -5.46 -8.47 6.07
CA ALA A 120 -5.86 -8.05 7.41
C ALA A 120 -7.20 -8.64 7.86
N ILE A 121 -8.21 -8.66 6.99
CA ILE A 121 -9.52 -9.27 7.28
C ILE A 121 -9.36 -10.77 7.49
N THR A 122 -8.59 -11.44 6.65
CA THR A 122 -8.41 -12.90 6.75
C THR A 122 -7.76 -13.28 8.08
N VAL A 123 -6.67 -12.60 8.44
CA VAL A 123 -5.97 -12.80 9.72
C VAL A 123 -6.86 -12.46 10.92
N LEU A 124 -7.67 -11.39 10.84
CA LEU A 124 -8.63 -11.05 11.89
C LEU A 124 -9.61 -12.19 12.15
N THR A 125 -10.09 -12.88 11.10
CA THR A 125 -11.03 -13.98 11.29
C THR A 125 -10.42 -15.25 11.89
N MET A 126 -9.09 -15.38 11.92
CA MET A 126 -8.39 -16.59 12.36
C MET A 126 -8.10 -16.64 13.86
N HIS A 127 -8.11 -15.51 14.58
CA HIS A 127 -7.83 -15.43 16.03
C HIS A 127 -6.62 -16.27 16.47
N LEU A 128 -5.46 -15.96 15.90
CA LEU A 128 -4.24 -16.75 16.06
C LEU A 128 -3.69 -16.65 17.49
N MET A 129 -3.22 -17.79 18.03
CA MET A 129 -2.74 -17.89 19.41
C MET A 129 -1.34 -18.51 19.50
N ILE A 130 -0.50 -18.01 20.41
CA ILE A 130 0.72 -18.70 20.85
C ILE A 130 0.58 -19.06 22.33
N GLY A 131 0.50 -20.36 22.62
CA GLY A 131 0.21 -20.86 23.96
C GLY A 131 -1.17 -20.38 24.44
N ARG A 132 -1.20 -19.50 25.46
CA ARG A 132 -2.42 -18.87 26.00
C ARG A 132 -2.59 -17.40 25.61
N ARG A 133 -1.69 -16.86 24.77
CA ARG A 133 -1.69 -15.45 24.36
C ARG A 133 -2.22 -15.33 22.93
N GLU A 134 -3.21 -14.47 22.72
CA GLU A 134 -3.67 -14.07 21.38
C GLU A 134 -2.62 -13.14 20.75
N LEU A 135 -2.33 -13.37 19.47
CA LEU A 135 -1.35 -12.60 18.72
C LEU A 135 -1.96 -11.27 18.28
N ASN A 136 -1.23 -10.17 18.50
CA ASN A 136 -1.67 -8.86 18.05
C ASN A 136 -1.25 -8.63 16.60
N MET A 137 -2.23 -8.76 15.70
CA MET A 137 -2.01 -8.68 14.26
C MET A 137 -2.17 -7.27 13.69
N ARG A 138 -2.48 -6.26 14.52
CA ARG A 138 -2.63 -4.85 14.10
C ARG A 138 -3.57 -4.69 12.90
N THR A 139 -4.63 -5.47 12.86
CA THR A 139 -5.51 -5.62 11.69
C THR A 139 -6.25 -4.33 11.37
N ILE A 140 -6.60 -3.53 12.38
CA ILE A 140 -7.25 -2.22 12.20
C ILE A 140 -6.29 -1.26 11.48
N GLU A 141 -5.04 -1.15 11.95
CA GLU A 141 -4.03 -0.30 11.34
C GLU A 141 -3.74 -0.72 9.89
N LYS A 142 -3.70 -2.03 9.62
CA LYS A 142 -3.53 -2.58 8.26
C LYS A 142 -4.70 -2.21 7.34
N VAL A 143 -5.94 -2.34 7.83
CA VAL A 143 -7.14 -1.93 7.05
C VAL A 143 -7.12 -0.43 6.77
N ILE A 144 -6.78 0.40 7.76
CA ILE A 144 -6.69 1.85 7.59
C ILE A 144 -5.62 2.21 6.55
N ALA A 145 -4.42 1.64 6.67
CA ALA A 145 -3.33 1.88 5.71
C ALA A 145 -3.70 1.41 4.30
N GLY A 146 -4.35 0.26 4.16
CA GLY A 146 -4.86 -0.23 2.88
C GLY A 146 -5.92 0.71 2.26
N ALA A 147 -6.87 1.20 3.07
CA ALA A 147 -7.89 2.14 2.62
C ALA A 147 -7.29 3.48 2.18
N LEU A 148 -6.33 4.02 2.94
CA LEU A 148 -5.58 5.22 2.57
C LEU A 148 -4.80 5.01 1.27
N THR A 149 -4.27 3.81 1.03
CA THR A 149 -3.57 3.47 -0.22
C THR A 149 -4.51 3.45 -1.43
N ILE A 150 -5.77 3.03 -1.26
CA ILE A 150 -6.79 3.13 -2.30
C ILE A 150 -7.11 4.61 -2.60
N ILE A 151 -7.26 5.44 -1.56
CA ILE A 151 -7.45 6.89 -1.73
C ILE A 151 -6.25 7.51 -2.47
N GLN A 152 -5.04 7.09 -2.11
CA GLN A 152 -3.81 7.50 -2.77
C GLN A 152 -3.83 7.12 -4.27
N ALA A 153 -4.27 5.91 -4.62
CA ALA A 153 -4.41 5.51 -6.03
C ALA A 153 -5.33 6.47 -6.81
N LEU A 154 -6.44 6.91 -6.21
CA LEU A 154 -7.35 7.90 -6.82
C LEU A 154 -6.68 9.28 -7.00
N VAL A 155 -5.82 9.68 -6.06
CA VAL A 155 -4.99 10.89 -6.18
C VAL A 155 -4.05 10.78 -7.38
N TYR A 156 -3.38 9.64 -7.57
CA TYR A 156 -2.51 9.41 -8.72
C TYR A 156 -3.26 9.44 -10.05
N CYS A 157 -4.43 8.79 -10.15
CA CYS A 157 -5.32 8.90 -11.31
C CYS A 157 -5.68 10.35 -11.62
N SER A 158 -6.00 11.14 -10.58
CA SER A 158 -6.36 12.54 -10.73
C SER A 158 -5.18 13.36 -11.30
N ILE A 159 -3.96 13.14 -10.79
CA ILE A 159 -2.76 13.80 -11.33
C ILE A 159 -2.54 13.44 -12.80
N GLY A 160 -2.60 12.14 -13.14
CA GLY A 160 -2.44 11.66 -14.52
C GLY A 160 -3.45 12.29 -15.49
N PHE A 161 -4.71 12.39 -15.07
CA PHE A 161 -5.77 13.04 -15.84
C PHE A 161 -5.50 14.54 -16.09
N PHE A 162 -5.14 15.29 -15.05
CA PHE A 162 -4.85 16.73 -15.18
C PHE A 162 -3.57 17.00 -15.97
N LEU A 163 -2.58 16.10 -15.91
CA LEU A 163 -1.39 16.17 -16.77
C LEU A 163 -1.75 15.93 -18.24
N GLY A 164 -2.66 14.99 -18.54
CA GLY A 164 -3.14 14.69 -19.89
C GLY A 164 -3.84 15.87 -20.57
N ARG A 165 -4.69 16.59 -19.84
CA ARG A 165 -5.44 17.77 -20.35
C ARG A 165 -4.60 19.01 -20.63
N ARG A 166 -3.30 18.99 -20.32
CA ARG A 166 -2.41 20.13 -20.46
C ARG A 166 -1.89 20.25 -21.90
N GLU A 167 -2.79 20.37 -22.87
CA GLU A 167 -2.51 20.70 -24.27
C GLU A 167 -2.96 22.13 -24.55
#